data_AF-A0A376KN43-F1
#
_entry.id   AF-A0A376KN43-F1
#
_cell.length_a   1.000
_cell.length_b   1.000
_cell.length_c   1.000
_cell.angle_alpha   90.00
_cell.angle_beta   90.00
_cell.angle_gamma   90.00
#
_symmetry.space_group_name_H-M   'P 1'
#
loop_
_entity.id
_entity.type
_entity.pdbx_description
1 polymer ?
#
loop_
_entity_poly.entity_id
_entity_poly.type
_entity_poly.pdbx_seq_one_letter_code
_entity_poly.pdbx_strand_id
1 'polypeptide(L)'
;MENKSARAKVQAFGGFLTAMVIPNIGAFIAWGFITALFIPTGWLPNEHFAKIVGPMITYLLPVMIGSTGGHLVGGKRGAVMGGIGTIGVIVGAEIPMFLGSMIMGPLGGLVIKYVDKALEKRIPAGFEMVINNFSLGIAGMLLCLLGFEVIGPAVLIANTFVKECIEALVHAGYLPLLSVINEPAKVLFLNNAIDQGVYYPLGMQQASVNGKSIFFMVASNPGPGLGLLLAFTLFGKRDE
;
A
#
# COMPACT_ATOMS: atom_id res chain seq x y z
N MET A 1 10.72 -19.06 -28.16
CA MET A 1 9.76 -19.54 -27.13
C MET A 1 10.08 -19.02 -25.72
N GLU A 2 10.73 -17.85 -25.58
CA GLU A 2 11.35 -17.42 -24.30
C GLU A 2 10.49 -16.46 -23.44
N ASN A 3 9.50 -15.78 -24.03
CA ASN A 3 8.73 -14.73 -23.35
C ASN A 3 7.49 -15.20 -22.56
N LYS A 4 7.17 -16.50 -22.54
CA LYS A 4 6.01 -17.00 -21.76
C LYS A 4 6.29 -17.02 -20.25
N SER A 5 7.53 -17.23 -19.82
CA SER A 5 7.91 -17.40 -18.41
C SER A 5 7.91 -16.08 -17.63
N ALA A 6 8.54 -15.02 -18.15
CA ALA A 6 8.58 -13.72 -17.49
C ALA A 6 7.19 -13.08 -17.36
N ARG A 7 6.39 -13.11 -18.44
CA ARG A 7 5.00 -12.65 -18.44
C ARG A 7 4.15 -13.44 -17.44
N ALA A 8 4.31 -14.76 -17.38
CA ALA A 8 3.59 -15.59 -16.42
C ALA A 8 3.95 -15.27 -14.96
N LYS A 9 5.22 -14.98 -14.65
CA LYS A 9 5.65 -14.57 -13.31
C LYS A 9 5.06 -13.22 -12.90
N VAL A 10 5.08 -12.23 -13.80
CA VAL A 10 4.45 -10.92 -13.55
C VAL A 10 2.95 -11.07 -13.33
N GLN A 11 2.29 -11.90 -14.14
CA GLN A 11 0.86 -12.19 -14.01
C GLN A 11 0.53 -12.92 -12.70
N ALA A 12 1.36 -13.88 -12.29
CA ALA A 12 1.20 -14.59 -11.01
C ALA A 12 1.39 -13.64 -9.82
N PHE A 13 2.39 -12.75 -9.88
CA PHE A 13 2.63 -11.74 -8.85
C PHE A 13 1.45 -10.75 -8.75
N GLY A 14 0.98 -10.22 -9.89
CA GLY A 14 -0.20 -9.34 -9.91
C GLY A 14 -1.46 -10.04 -9.39
N GLY A 15 -1.66 -11.31 -9.76
CA GLY A 15 -2.75 -12.14 -9.27
C GLY A 15 -2.69 -12.36 -7.75
N PHE A 16 -1.49 -12.54 -7.20
CA PHE A 16 -1.28 -12.67 -5.77
C PHE A 16 -1.61 -11.37 -5.02
N LEU A 17 -1.12 -10.22 -5.48
CA LEU A 17 -1.47 -8.91 -4.89
C LEU A 17 -2.98 -8.66 -4.95
N THR A 18 -3.61 -9.03 -6.07
CA THR A 18 -5.06 -8.93 -6.26
C THR A 18 -5.81 -9.79 -5.24
N ALA A 19 -5.34 -11.01 -5.00
CA ALA A 19 -5.92 -11.94 -4.01
C ALA A 19 -5.82 -11.41 -2.57
N MET A 20 -4.90 -10.49 -2.28
CA MET A 20 -4.82 -9.83 -0.99
C MET A 20 -5.85 -8.70 -0.81
N VAL A 21 -6.24 -8.04 -1.90
CA VAL A 21 -7.13 -6.87 -1.85
C VAL A 21 -8.59 -7.24 -2.03
N ILE A 22 -8.90 -8.12 -2.99
CA ILE A 22 -10.29 -8.45 -3.36
C ILE A 22 -11.15 -8.90 -2.17
N PRO A 23 -10.68 -9.81 -1.29
CA PRO A 23 -11.47 -10.24 -0.12
C PRO A 23 -11.82 -9.09 0.83
N ASN A 24 -11.10 -7.98 0.76
CA ASN A 24 -11.24 -6.82 1.63
C ASN A 24 -12.06 -5.69 0.98
N ILE A 25 -12.56 -5.85 -0.25
CA ILE A 25 -13.33 -4.80 -0.97
C ILE A 25 -14.50 -4.27 -0.14
N GLY A 26 -15.18 -5.12 0.65
CA GLY A 26 -16.26 -4.66 1.53
C GLY A 26 -15.82 -3.58 2.52
N ALA A 27 -14.59 -3.66 3.05
CA ALA A 27 -14.03 -2.63 3.94
C ALA A 27 -13.72 -1.33 3.18
N PHE A 28 -13.21 -1.42 1.94
CA PHE A 28 -13.01 -0.26 1.07
C PHE A 28 -14.32 0.43 0.72
N ILE A 29 -15.37 -0.33 0.44
CA ILE A 29 -16.71 0.21 0.15
C ILE A 29 -17.27 0.92 1.39
N ALA A 30 -17.18 0.30 2.56
CA ALA A 30 -17.63 0.92 3.81
C ALA A 30 -16.89 2.22 4.11
N TRP A 31 -15.56 2.21 3.98
CA TRP A 31 -14.73 3.41 4.08
C TRP A 31 -15.14 4.48 3.06
N GLY A 32 -15.38 4.08 1.81
CA GLY A 32 -15.83 4.96 0.73
C GLY A 32 -17.16 5.63 1.02
N PHE A 33 -18.15 4.90 1.55
CA PHE A 33 -19.44 5.47 1.95
C PHE A 33 -19.29 6.45 3.13
N ILE A 34 -18.53 6.07 4.17
CA ILE A 34 -18.30 6.97 5.33
C ILE A 34 -17.61 8.26 4.85
N THR A 35 -16.64 8.14 3.95
CA THR A 35 -15.94 9.27 3.34
C THR A 35 -16.89 10.14 2.53
N ALA A 36 -17.68 9.55 1.61
CA ALA A 36 -18.59 10.29 0.75
C ALA A 36 -19.72 10.99 1.54
N LEU A 37 -20.15 10.42 2.66
CA LEU A 37 -21.21 10.99 3.48
C LEU A 37 -20.69 12.07 4.43
N PHE A 38 -19.69 11.77 5.26
CA PHE A 38 -19.49 12.52 6.50
C PHE A 38 -18.32 13.50 6.52
N ILE A 39 -17.40 13.45 5.55
CA ILE A 39 -16.31 14.45 5.49
C ILE A 39 -16.87 15.86 5.22
N PRO A 40 -16.09 16.94 5.43
CA PRO A 40 -16.58 18.30 5.21
C PRO A 40 -17.14 18.57 3.81
N THR A 41 -16.62 17.88 2.80
CA THR A 41 -17.06 17.95 1.39
C THR A 41 -18.06 16.85 1.01
N GLY A 42 -18.54 16.06 1.97
CA GLY A 42 -19.46 14.95 1.75
C GLY A 42 -20.93 15.38 1.61
N TRP A 43 -21.81 14.41 1.33
CA TRP A 43 -23.25 14.66 1.15
C TRP A 43 -23.98 15.02 2.45
N LEU A 44 -23.50 14.51 3.59
CA LEU A 44 -24.05 14.73 4.93
C LEU A 44 -22.91 15.03 5.93
N PRO A 45 -22.22 16.17 5.83
CA PRO A 45 -21.04 16.46 6.63
C PRO A 45 -21.29 16.34 8.13
N ASN A 46 -20.44 15.58 8.83
CA ASN A 46 -20.52 15.38 10.26
C ASN A 46 -19.11 15.18 10.83
N GLU A 47 -18.61 16.15 11.58
CA GLU A 47 -17.25 16.11 12.15
C GLU A 47 -17.02 14.94 13.09
N HIS A 48 -18.06 14.47 13.79
CA HIS A 48 -17.94 13.33 14.71
C HIS A 48 -17.70 12.03 13.93
N PHE A 49 -18.47 11.78 12.87
CA PHE A 49 -18.31 10.59 12.04
C PHE A 49 -17.11 10.68 11.07
N ALA A 50 -16.75 11.88 10.60
CA ALA A 50 -15.59 12.10 9.75
C ALA A 50 -14.28 11.59 10.39
N LYS A 51 -14.19 11.64 11.72
CA LYS A 51 -13.02 11.13 12.48
C LYS A 51 -12.73 9.64 12.25
N ILE A 52 -13.71 8.86 11.78
CA ILE A 52 -13.55 7.42 11.49
C ILE A 52 -12.74 7.19 10.20
N VAL A 53 -12.81 8.13 9.25
CA VAL A 53 -12.20 7.99 7.90
C VAL A 53 -10.70 7.78 7.98
N GLY A 54 -10.01 8.58 8.81
CA GLY A 54 -8.56 8.52 8.97
C GLY A 54 -8.06 7.17 9.50
N PRO A 55 -8.54 6.70 10.66
CA PRO A 55 -8.14 5.40 11.19
C PRO A 55 -8.48 4.23 10.26
N MET A 56 -9.57 4.31 9.49
CA MET A 56 -9.91 3.27 8.52
C MET A 56 -8.86 3.17 7.40
N ILE A 57 -8.48 4.29 6.78
CA ILE A 57 -7.49 4.24 5.69
C ILE A 57 -6.08 3.96 6.18
N THR A 58 -5.70 4.47 7.36
CA THR A 58 -4.33 4.33 7.87
C THR A 58 -4.10 2.98 8.55
N TYR A 59 -5.09 2.45 9.27
CA TYR A 59 -4.92 1.21 10.05
C TYR A 59 -5.75 0.05 9.52
N LEU A 60 -7.08 0.22 9.44
CA LEU A 60 -7.97 -0.90 9.15
C LEU A 60 -7.66 -1.54 7.78
N LEU A 61 -7.64 -0.74 6.71
CA LEU A 61 -7.49 -1.29 5.36
C LEU A 61 -6.12 -1.94 5.14
N PRO A 62 -4.98 -1.32 5.53
CA PRO A 62 -3.70 -1.98 5.37
C PRO A 62 -3.56 -3.22 6.25
N VAL A 63 -4.02 -3.20 7.52
CA VAL A 63 -3.96 -4.39 8.40
C VAL A 63 -4.78 -5.55 7.82
N MET A 64 -5.95 -5.28 7.24
CA MET A 64 -6.77 -6.29 6.58
C MET A 64 -6.02 -6.91 5.39
N ILE A 65 -5.39 -6.09 4.54
CA ILE A 65 -4.58 -6.57 3.41
C ILE A 65 -3.40 -7.41 3.91
N GLY A 66 -2.65 -6.93 4.90
CA GLY A 66 -1.52 -7.66 5.47
C GLY A 66 -1.94 -8.97 6.12
N SER A 67 -3.06 -8.99 6.82
CA SER A 67 -3.66 -10.20 7.40
C SER A 67 -4.08 -11.19 6.30
N THR A 68 -4.72 -10.74 5.22
CA THR A 68 -5.04 -11.60 4.08
C THR A 68 -3.78 -12.15 3.40
N GLY A 69 -2.75 -11.33 3.20
CA GLY A 69 -1.46 -11.80 2.65
C GLY A 69 -0.79 -12.85 3.52
N GLY A 70 -0.78 -12.62 4.83
CA GLY A 70 -0.28 -13.60 5.79
C GLY A 70 -1.10 -14.89 5.78
N HIS A 71 -2.42 -14.78 5.61
CA HIS A 71 -3.31 -15.93 5.48
C HIS A 71 -3.00 -16.79 4.26
N LEU A 72 -2.78 -16.16 3.09
CA LEU A 72 -2.48 -16.85 1.84
C LEU A 72 -1.19 -17.70 1.94
N VAL A 73 -0.27 -17.34 2.82
CA VAL A 73 1.03 -18.04 2.97
C VAL A 73 1.06 -19.00 4.18
N GLY A 74 0.54 -18.56 5.32
CA GLY A 74 0.67 -19.21 6.63
C GLY A 74 -0.67 -19.52 7.32
N GLY A 75 -1.79 -19.47 6.60
CA GLY A 75 -3.12 -19.79 7.13
C GLY A 75 -3.53 -18.84 8.26
N LYS A 76 -4.33 -19.34 9.23
CA LYS A 76 -4.88 -18.48 10.31
C LYS A 76 -3.78 -17.83 11.16
N ARG A 77 -2.69 -18.54 11.44
CA ARG A 77 -1.55 -18.00 12.20
C ARG A 77 -0.77 -16.97 11.40
N GLY A 78 -0.59 -17.23 10.10
CA GLY A 78 -0.03 -16.25 9.17
C GLY A 78 -0.84 -14.97 9.10
N ALA A 79 -2.17 -15.06 9.17
CA ALA A 79 -3.05 -13.88 9.18
C ALA A 79 -2.79 -12.97 10.38
N VAL A 80 -2.72 -13.55 11.58
CA VAL A 80 -2.42 -12.79 12.80
C VAL A 80 -1.01 -12.20 12.74
N MET A 81 -0.02 -12.97 12.29
CA MET A 81 1.36 -12.50 12.18
C MET A 81 1.53 -11.40 11.13
N GLY A 82 0.86 -11.52 9.98
CA GLY A 82 0.82 -10.50 8.93
C GLY A 82 0.16 -9.20 9.43
N GLY A 83 -0.92 -9.31 10.21
CA GLY A 83 -1.57 -8.16 10.84
C GLY A 83 -0.64 -7.44 11.84
N ILE A 84 0.02 -8.19 12.73
CA ILE A 84 0.97 -7.64 13.71
C ILE A 84 2.16 -6.94 13.01
N GLY A 85 2.78 -7.60 12.03
CA GLY A 85 3.88 -7.01 11.26
C GLY A 85 3.44 -5.74 10.52
N THR A 86 2.23 -5.73 9.98
CA THR A 86 1.68 -4.57 9.26
C THR A 86 1.52 -3.36 10.16
N ILE A 87 1.15 -3.53 11.44
CA ILE A 87 1.11 -2.42 12.41
C ILE A 87 2.49 -1.77 12.56
N GLY A 88 3.55 -2.57 12.70
CA GLY A 88 4.92 -2.03 12.79
C GLY A 88 5.27 -1.15 11.59
N VAL A 89 4.90 -1.61 10.40
CA VAL A 89 5.11 -0.89 9.14
C VAL A 89 4.26 0.39 9.04
N ILE A 90 3.00 0.37 9.49
CA ILE A 90 2.13 1.55 9.49
C ILE A 90 2.68 2.62 10.43
N VAL A 91 3.06 2.26 11.65
CA VAL A 91 3.48 3.25 12.66
C VAL A 91 4.84 3.86 12.31
N GLY A 92 5.67 3.15 11.55
CA GLY A 92 6.96 3.65 11.08
C GLY A 92 6.89 4.61 9.88
N ALA A 93 5.69 4.91 9.36
CA ALA A 93 5.52 5.81 8.22
C ALA A 93 4.32 6.76 8.40
N GLU A 94 4.43 7.98 7.87
CA GLU A 94 3.36 8.99 7.96
C GLU A 94 2.27 8.85 6.88
N ILE A 95 2.41 7.85 6.00
CA ILE A 95 1.50 7.60 4.87
C ILE A 95 0.80 6.25 5.02
N PRO A 96 -0.44 6.08 4.51
CA PRO A 96 -1.11 4.77 4.50
C PRO A 96 -0.27 3.69 3.79
N MET A 97 0.17 2.67 4.54
CA MET A 97 1.14 1.67 4.05
C MET A 97 0.50 0.46 3.36
N PHE A 98 -0.24 0.69 2.28
CA PHE A 98 -0.81 -0.42 1.47
C PHE A 98 0.28 -1.32 0.89
N LEU A 99 1.28 -0.76 0.20
CA LEU A 99 2.39 -1.54 -0.33
C LEU A 99 3.20 -2.23 0.77
N GLY A 100 3.44 -1.53 1.87
CA GLY A 100 4.09 -2.09 3.05
C GLY A 100 3.35 -3.31 3.60
N SER A 101 2.02 -3.23 3.72
CA SER A 101 1.17 -4.36 4.13
C SER A 101 1.20 -5.51 3.14
N MET A 102 1.27 -5.22 1.83
CA MET A 102 1.35 -6.22 0.77
C MET A 102 2.63 -7.05 0.81
N ILE A 103 3.73 -6.45 1.28
CA ILE A 103 5.01 -7.13 1.45
C ILE A 103 5.07 -7.81 2.81
N MET A 104 4.69 -7.10 3.87
CA MET A 104 4.82 -7.54 5.25
C MET A 104 3.87 -8.69 5.59
N GLY A 105 2.66 -8.71 5.03
CA GLY A 105 1.68 -9.78 5.24
C GLY A 105 2.22 -11.17 4.87
N PRO A 106 2.56 -11.41 3.58
CA PRO A 106 3.14 -12.67 3.12
C PRO A 106 4.44 -13.02 3.86
N LEU A 107 5.28 -12.03 4.16
CA LEU A 107 6.51 -12.22 4.91
C LEU A 107 6.22 -12.74 6.33
N GLY A 108 5.24 -12.16 7.03
CA GLY A 108 4.78 -12.66 8.33
C GLY A 108 4.23 -14.09 8.24
N GLY A 109 3.49 -14.40 7.18
CA GLY A 109 3.05 -15.76 6.87
C GLY A 109 4.21 -16.75 6.64
N LEU A 110 5.28 -16.32 5.96
CA LEU A 110 6.48 -17.14 5.78
C LEU A 110 7.19 -17.37 7.11
N VAL A 111 7.42 -16.32 7.90
CA VAL A 111 8.13 -16.41 9.18
C VAL A 111 7.41 -17.40 10.10
N ILE A 112 6.09 -17.29 10.28
CA ILE A 112 5.37 -18.23 11.16
C ILE A 112 5.40 -19.65 10.62
N LYS A 113 5.38 -19.84 9.30
CA LYS A 113 5.47 -21.17 8.70
C LYS A 113 6.82 -21.85 8.99
N TYR A 114 7.91 -21.08 8.99
CA TYR A 114 9.22 -21.58 9.39
C TYR A 114 9.30 -21.87 10.88
N VAL A 115 8.77 -20.97 11.73
CA VAL A 115 8.71 -21.16 13.19
C VAL A 115 7.91 -22.43 13.54
N ASP A 116 6.75 -22.60 12.93
CA ASP A 116 5.86 -23.74 13.16
C ASP A 116 6.54 -25.05 12.79
N LYS A 117 7.18 -25.09 11.62
CA LYS A 117 7.93 -26.27 11.16
C LYS A 117 9.11 -26.62 12.09
N ALA A 118 9.75 -25.61 12.69
CA ALA A 118 10.85 -25.83 13.63
C ALA A 118 10.35 -26.35 15.00
N LEU A 119 9.14 -25.96 15.41
CA LEU A 119 8.56 -26.31 16.70
C LEU A 119 7.75 -27.60 16.67
N GLU A 120 7.15 -27.99 15.55
CA GLU A 120 6.18 -29.10 15.41
C GLU A 120 6.59 -30.39 16.15
N LYS A 121 7.86 -30.80 16.04
CA LYS A 121 8.37 -32.04 16.69
C LYS A 121 8.76 -31.87 18.16
N ARG A 122 8.69 -30.65 18.69
CA ARG A 122 9.13 -30.26 20.04
C ARG A 122 7.96 -29.87 20.95
N ILE A 123 6.72 -30.00 20.47
CA ILE A 123 5.52 -29.63 21.23
C ILE A 123 5.02 -30.86 22.01
N PRO A 124 5.00 -30.83 23.35
CA PRO A 124 4.36 -31.87 24.14
C PRO A 124 2.85 -31.87 23.94
N ALA A 125 2.23 -33.05 23.95
CA ALA A 125 0.77 -33.18 23.88
C ALA A 125 0.09 -32.37 25.00
N GLY A 126 -0.96 -31.63 24.66
CA GLY A 126 -1.69 -30.76 25.59
C GLY A 126 -1.12 -29.33 25.73
N PHE A 127 0.10 -29.05 25.27
CA PHE A 127 0.70 -27.70 25.29
C PHE A 127 0.66 -26.98 23.95
N GLU A 128 0.06 -27.58 22.91
CA GLU A 128 0.03 -27.05 21.55
C GLU A 128 -0.49 -25.62 21.48
N MET A 129 -1.64 -25.33 22.08
CA MET A 129 -2.22 -23.98 22.03
C MET A 129 -1.33 -22.95 22.70
N VAL A 130 -0.71 -23.31 23.83
CA VAL A 130 0.18 -22.40 24.59
C VAL A 130 1.43 -22.10 23.77
N ILE A 131 2.13 -23.13 23.30
CA ILE A 131 3.37 -22.97 22.53
C ILE A 131 3.09 -22.26 21.20
N ASN A 132 1.99 -22.58 20.52
CA ASN A 132 1.62 -21.94 19.25
C ASN A 132 1.28 -20.46 19.42
N ASN A 133 0.55 -20.08 20.48
CA ASN A 133 0.23 -18.68 20.75
C ASN A 133 1.44 -17.88 21.21
N PHE A 134 2.28 -18.43 22.10
CA PHE A 134 3.50 -17.75 22.56
C PHE A 134 4.54 -17.60 21.46
N SER A 135 4.78 -18.63 20.66
CA SER A 135 5.70 -18.55 19.52
C SER A 135 5.23 -17.51 18.50
N LEU A 136 3.92 -17.47 18.20
CA LEU A 136 3.33 -16.45 17.34
C LEU A 136 3.48 -15.06 17.96
N GLY A 137 3.22 -14.89 19.26
CA GLY A 137 3.35 -13.63 19.96
C GLY A 137 4.77 -13.08 19.94
N ILE A 138 5.77 -13.93 20.25
CA ILE A 138 7.18 -13.54 20.27
C ILE A 138 7.66 -13.23 18.84
N ALA A 139 7.39 -14.11 17.89
CA ALA A 139 7.80 -13.90 16.50
C ALA A 139 7.11 -12.68 15.88
N GLY A 140 5.82 -12.48 16.19
CA GLY A 140 5.04 -11.32 15.78
C GLY A 140 5.58 -10.02 16.38
N MET A 141 5.92 -10.00 17.68
CA MET A 141 6.56 -8.86 18.33
C MET A 141 7.87 -8.48 17.63
N LEU A 142 8.75 -9.47 17.40
CA LEU A 142 10.02 -9.23 16.70
C LEU A 142 9.78 -8.69 15.29
N LEU A 143 8.84 -9.27 14.55
CA LEU A 143 8.51 -8.81 13.21
C LEU A 143 7.95 -7.39 13.19
N CYS A 144 7.11 -7.03 14.17
CA CYS A 144 6.56 -5.68 14.33
C CYS A 144 7.66 -4.66 14.57
N LEU A 145 8.55 -4.93 15.54
CA LEU A 145 9.67 -4.04 15.86
C LEU A 145 10.62 -3.87 14.66
N LEU A 146 10.93 -4.96 13.96
CA LEU A 146 11.72 -4.90 12.74
C LEU A 146 11.02 -4.10 11.63
N GLY A 147 9.70 -4.29 11.46
CA GLY A 147 8.91 -3.54 10.50
C GLY A 147 8.94 -2.04 10.76
N PHE A 148 8.82 -1.64 12.04
CA PHE A 148 8.89 -0.25 12.48
C PHE A 148 10.25 0.38 12.20
N GLU A 149 11.34 -0.29 12.57
CA GLU A 149 12.71 0.24 12.39
C GLU A 149 13.14 0.31 10.92
N VAL A 150 12.74 -0.67 10.10
CA VAL A 150 13.20 -0.77 8.70
C VAL A 150 12.42 0.17 7.77
N ILE A 151 11.14 0.39 8.04
CA ILE A 151 10.28 1.07 7.06
C ILE A 151 10.59 2.57 6.93
N GLY A 152 10.88 3.26 8.03
CA GLY A 152 11.16 4.70 8.01
C GLY A 152 12.32 5.05 7.07
N PRO A 153 13.52 4.44 7.25
CA PRO A 153 14.64 4.62 6.34
C PRO A 153 14.33 4.19 4.91
N ALA A 154 13.60 3.08 4.72
CA ALA A 154 13.22 2.61 3.38
C ALA A 154 12.35 3.63 2.63
N VAL A 155 11.37 4.23 3.31
CA VAL A 155 10.51 5.28 2.75
C VAL A 155 11.31 6.54 2.43
N LEU A 156 12.25 6.94 3.30
CA LEU A 156 13.11 8.10 3.05
C LEU A 156 13.98 7.91 1.79
N ILE A 157 14.61 6.75 1.65
CA ILE A 157 15.43 6.40 0.48
C ILE A 157 14.56 6.41 -0.79
N ALA A 158 13.37 5.79 -0.73
CA ALA A 158 12.44 5.76 -1.85
C ALA A 158 12.00 7.17 -2.28
N ASN A 159 11.64 8.03 -1.32
CA ASN A 159 11.25 9.41 -1.59
C ASN A 159 12.40 10.23 -2.19
N THR A 160 13.61 10.06 -1.69
CA THR A 160 14.80 10.76 -2.20
C THR A 160 15.08 10.33 -3.64
N PHE A 161 15.01 9.02 -3.93
CA PHE A 161 15.20 8.51 -5.28
C PHE A 161 14.13 9.06 -6.26
N VAL A 162 12.86 9.04 -5.87
CA VAL A 162 11.77 9.57 -6.71
C VAL A 162 11.93 11.08 -6.93
N LYS A 163 12.36 11.82 -5.90
CA LYS A 163 12.68 13.24 -6.00
C LYS A 163 13.74 13.50 -7.06
N GLU A 164 14.86 12.77 -7.01
CA GLU A 164 15.96 12.90 -7.99
C GLU A 164 15.49 12.60 -9.41
N CYS A 165 14.69 11.55 -9.62
CA CYS A 165 14.12 11.24 -10.93
C CYS A 165 13.23 12.37 -11.46
N ILE A 166 12.41 12.97 -10.60
CA ILE A 166 11.51 14.07 -10.97
C ILE A 166 12.32 15.33 -11.29
N GLU A 167 13.29 15.70 -10.46
CA GLU A 167 14.15 16.85 -10.71
C GLU A 167 14.92 16.71 -12.03
N ALA A 168 15.47 15.53 -12.32
CA ALA A 168 16.14 15.25 -13.58
C ALA A 168 15.21 15.44 -14.80
N LEU A 169 13.97 14.96 -14.73
CA LEU A 169 12.98 15.13 -15.80
C LEU A 169 12.55 16.59 -15.98
N VAL A 170 12.43 17.33 -14.88
CA VAL A 170 12.10 18.76 -14.89
C VAL A 170 13.23 19.57 -15.51
N HIS A 171 14.47 19.32 -15.11
CA HIS A 171 15.65 19.99 -15.69
C HIS A 171 15.82 19.71 -17.18
N ALA A 172 15.44 18.52 -17.63
CA ALA A 172 15.44 18.16 -19.05
C ALA A 172 14.24 18.74 -19.84
N GLY A 173 13.28 19.40 -19.18
CA GLY A 173 12.10 20.00 -19.82
C GLY A 173 10.99 19.01 -20.19
N TYR A 174 11.08 17.74 -19.80
CA TYR A 174 10.12 16.69 -20.17
C TYR A 174 9.01 16.50 -19.14
N LEU A 175 8.34 17.59 -18.75
CA LEU A 175 7.20 17.56 -17.83
C LEU A 175 6.10 16.53 -18.19
N PRO A 176 5.76 16.27 -19.46
CA PRO A 176 4.74 15.27 -19.81
C PRO A 176 5.08 13.83 -19.39
N LEU A 177 6.38 13.49 -19.29
CA LEU A 177 6.85 12.15 -18.93
C LEU A 177 6.67 11.83 -17.43
N LEU A 178 6.41 12.83 -16.59
CA LEU A 178 6.10 12.62 -15.17
C LEU A 178 4.90 11.68 -14.98
N SER A 179 3.94 11.69 -15.92
CA SER A 179 2.78 10.78 -15.90
C SER A 179 3.19 9.30 -15.93
N VAL A 180 4.31 8.95 -16.59
CA VAL A 180 4.81 7.56 -16.67
C VAL A 180 5.31 7.08 -15.30
N ILE A 181 5.78 7.99 -14.44
CA ILE A 181 6.23 7.68 -13.08
C ILE A 181 5.06 7.73 -12.10
N ASN A 182 4.21 8.76 -12.23
CA ASN A 182 3.14 9.02 -11.27
C ASN A 182 2.04 7.96 -11.29
N GLU A 183 1.68 7.45 -12.45
CA GLU A 183 0.58 6.48 -12.54
C GLU A 183 0.93 5.14 -11.85
N PRO A 184 2.10 4.52 -12.08
CA PRO A 184 2.53 3.37 -11.27
C PRO A 184 2.60 3.69 -9.78
N ALA A 185 3.12 4.87 -9.40
CA ALA A 185 3.22 5.26 -8.00
C ALA A 185 1.84 5.40 -7.33
N LYS A 186 0.86 5.98 -8.01
CA LYS A 186 -0.54 6.07 -7.54
C LYS A 186 -1.16 4.68 -7.34
N VAL A 187 -0.93 3.75 -8.26
CA VAL A 187 -1.40 2.35 -8.14
C VAL A 187 -0.76 1.65 -6.95
N LEU A 188 0.50 1.96 -6.65
CA LEU A 188 1.22 1.48 -5.47
C LEU A 188 0.89 2.28 -4.19
N PHE A 189 -0.07 3.20 -4.25
CA PHE A 189 -0.47 4.10 -3.15
C PHE A 189 0.68 4.97 -2.59
N LEU A 190 1.67 5.30 -3.43
CA LEU A 190 2.81 6.17 -3.10
C LEU A 190 2.55 7.66 -3.42
N ASN A 191 1.32 8.01 -3.79
CA ASN A 191 0.94 9.37 -4.17
C ASN A 191 1.24 10.39 -3.06
N ASN A 192 0.94 10.09 -1.80
CA ASN A 192 1.24 11.00 -0.69
C ASN A 192 2.74 11.29 -0.54
N ALA A 193 3.57 10.27 -0.79
CA ALA A 193 5.02 10.37 -0.66
C ALA A 193 5.61 11.29 -1.75
N ILE A 194 5.10 11.17 -2.98
CA ILE A 194 5.50 12.04 -4.09
C ILE A 194 4.96 13.46 -3.90
N ASP A 195 3.69 13.60 -3.53
CA ASP A 195 3.04 14.90 -3.39
C ASP A 195 3.69 15.74 -2.28
N GLN A 196 3.87 15.16 -1.09
CA GLN A 196 4.44 15.85 0.07
C GLN A 196 5.97 15.93 0.01
N GLY A 197 6.64 14.89 -0.48
CA GLY A 197 8.10 14.82 -0.51
C GLY A 197 8.74 15.57 -1.67
N VAL A 198 8.02 15.76 -2.78
CA VAL A 198 8.59 16.31 -4.02
C VAL A 198 7.79 17.49 -4.55
N TYR A 199 6.50 17.30 -4.84
CA TYR A 199 5.72 18.32 -5.56
C TYR A 199 5.39 19.55 -4.72
N TYR A 200 5.06 19.40 -3.44
CA TYR A 200 4.81 20.56 -2.58
C TYR A 200 6.07 21.39 -2.33
N PRO A 201 7.25 20.82 -1.99
CA PRO A 201 8.48 21.59 -1.88
C PRO A 201 8.86 22.34 -3.17
N LEU A 202 8.87 21.65 -4.31
CA LEU A 202 9.19 22.27 -5.62
C LEU A 202 8.14 23.31 -6.02
N GLY A 203 6.86 23.02 -5.74
CA GLY A 203 5.73 23.90 -6.01
C GLY A 203 5.80 25.20 -5.21
N MET A 204 6.10 25.11 -3.91
CA MET A 204 6.29 26.26 -3.03
C MET A 204 7.49 27.11 -3.46
N GLN A 205 8.61 26.47 -3.82
CA GLN A 205 9.79 27.19 -4.30
C GLN A 205 9.50 27.97 -5.59
N GLN A 206 8.82 27.35 -6.55
CA GLN A 206 8.48 27.98 -7.83
C GLN A 206 7.38 29.05 -7.68
N ALA A 207 6.37 28.80 -6.84
CA ALA A 207 5.29 29.74 -6.59
C ALA A 207 5.75 30.96 -5.78
N SER A 208 6.79 30.84 -4.93
CA SER A 208 7.40 31.97 -4.23
C SER A 208 7.98 33.01 -5.21
N VAL A 209 8.53 32.55 -6.35
CA VAL A 209 9.12 33.44 -7.37
C VAL A 209 8.09 33.86 -8.42
N ASN A 210 7.26 32.92 -8.90
CA ASN A 210 6.39 33.13 -10.06
C ASN A 210 4.91 33.32 -9.69
N GLY A 211 4.56 33.26 -8.40
CA GLY A 211 3.19 33.29 -7.89
C GLY A 211 2.35 32.04 -8.21
N LYS A 212 2.87 31.12 -9.03
CA LYS A 212 2.19 29.92 -9.55
C LYS A 212 3.19 28.79 -9.75
N SER A 213 2.72 27.54 -9.65
CA SER A 213 3.52 26.37 -10.00
C SER A 213 2.67 25.28 -10.64
N ILE A 214 3.22 24.65 -11.67
CA ILE A 214 2.58 23.50 -12.34
C ILE A 214 2.60 22.23 -11.48
N PHE A 215 3.53 22.13 -10.51
CA PHE A 215 3.68 20.94 -9.66
C PHE A 215 2.44 20.65 -8.81
N PHE A 216 1.68 21.69 -8.42
CA PHE A 216 0.40 21.51 -7.72
C PHE A 216 -0.67 20.83 -8.58
N MET A 217 -0.56 20.88 -9.91
CA MET A 217 -1.52 20.27 -10.84
C MET A 217 -1.09 18.88 -11.31
N VAL A 218 0.19 18.54 -11.20
CA VAL A 218 0.74 17.26 -11.66
C VAL A 218 0.25 16.08 -10.79
N ALA A 219 0.13 16.30 -9.48
CA ALA A 219 -0.40 15.33 -8.51
C ALA A 219 -1.87 14.96 -8.80
N SER A 220 -2.71 15.98 -8.94
CA SER A 220 -4.17 15.86 -9.08
C SER A 220 -4.64 15.55 -10.50
N ASN A 221 -3.74 15.36 -11.47
CA ASN A 221 -4.10 15.16 -12.87
C ASN A 221 -4.88 13.83 -13.06
N PRO A 222 -6.17 13.88 -13.47
CA PRO A 222 -6.98 12.69 -13.75
C PRO A 222 -6.82 12.20 -15.20
N GLY A 223 -5.99 12.87 -16.00
CA GLY A 223 -5.84 12.66 -17.44
C GLY A 223 -5.61 11.21 -17.87
N PRO A 224 -4.75 10.42 -17.20
CA PRO A 224 -4.56 9.01 -17.53
C PRO A 224 -5.81 8.15 -17.28
N GLY A 225 -6.57 8.43 -16.21
CA GLY A 225 -7.85 7.78 -15.94
C GLY A 225 -8.90 8.11 -17.00
N LEU A 226 -9.01 9.39 -17.39
CA LEU A 226 -9.87 9.81 -18.50
C LEU A 226 -9.44 9.15 -19.82
N GLY A 227 -8.13 9.08 -20.09
CA GLY A 227 -7.58 8.43 -21.28
C GLY A 227 -7.86 6.93 -21.33
N LEU A 228 -7.77 6.23 -20.19
CA LEU A 228 -8.12 4.82 -20.08
C LEU A 228 -9.63 4.61 -20.31
N LEU A 229 -10.48 5.45 -19.71
CA LEU A 229 -11.92 5.41 -19.91
C LEU A 229 -12.29 5.70 -21.37
N LEU A 230 -11.66 6.69 -22.01
CA LEU A 230 -11.85 6.99 -23.43
C LEU A 230 -11.37 5.84 -24.32
N ALA A 231 -10.25 5.22 -23.97
CA ALA A 231 -9.78 4.04 -24.69
C ALA A 231 -10.76 2.87 -24.55
N PHE A 232 -11.35 2.68 -23.38
CA PHE A 232 -12.38 1.66 -23.15
C PHE A 232 -13.70 1.98 -23.86
N THR A 233 -14.13 3.25 -23.92
CA THR A 233 -15.37 3.63 -24.61
C THR A 233 -15.24 3.56 -26.13
N LEU A 234 -14.06 3.86 -26.69
CA LEU A 234 -13.81 3.86 -28.13
C LEU A 234 -13.32 2.51 -28.67
N PHE A 235 -12.50 1.78 -27.91
CA PHE A 235 -11.83 0.55 -28.34
C PHE A 235 -12.09 -0.65 -27.43
N GLY A 236 -12.84 -0.47 -26.33
CA GLY A 236 -13.32 -1.60 -25.55
C GLY A 236 -14.19 -2.49 -26.42
N LYS A 237 -13.90 -3.78 -26.43
CA LYS A 237 -14.72 -4.75 -27.15
C LYS A 237 -16.16 -4.65 -26.65
N ARG A 238 -17.08 -4.37 -27.57
CA ARG A 238 -18.49 -4.71 -27.41
C ARG A 238 -18.57 -6.22 -27.58
N ASP A 239 -18.33 -6.96 -26.50
CA ASP A 239 -18.67 -8.38 -26.52
C ASP A 239 -20.19 -8.46 -26.42
N GLU A 240 -20.81 -8.91 -27.52
CA GLU A 240 -22.12 -9.60 -27.52
C GLU A 240 -22.00 -10.96 -26.81
#